data_AF-A0A329YBA2-F1
#
_entry.id   AF-A0A329YBA2-F1
#
_cell.length_a   1.000
_cell.length_b   1.000
_cell.length_c   1.000
_cell.angle_alpha   90.00
_cell.angle_beta   90.00
_cell.angle_gamma   90.00
#
_symmetry.space_group_name_H-M   'P 1'
#
loop_
_entity.id
_entity.type
_entity.pdbx_description
1 polymer ?
#
loop_
_entity_poly.entity_id
_entity_poly.type
_entity_poly.pdbx_seq_one_letter_code
_entity_poly.pdbx_strand_id
1 'polypeptide(L)' 'MTTNLKDLKLRPSLLAELNQLGYETAEDMIPISTAELLRIPGMGGHDWRKIARAMGRDLMTNRKPKSENG' A
#
# COMPACT_ATOMS: atom_id res chain seq x y z
N MET A 1 -10.57 10.65 8.08
CA MET A 1 -9.57 10.24 9.09
C MET A 1 -8.26 10.10 8.35
N THR A 2 -7.20 10.72 8.84
CA THR A 2 -5.86 10.58 8.28
C THR A 2 -5.25 9.25 8.73
N THR A 3 -4.73 8.45 7.80
CA THR A 3 -4.13 7.15 8.15
C THR A 3 -2.62 7.23 8.11
N ASN A 4 -1.96 7.13 9.27
CA ASN A 4 -0.49 7.16 9.32
C ASN A 4 0.11 5.85 8.81
N LEU A 5 1.17 5.94 7.99
CA LEU A 5 1.82 4.78 7.39
C LEU A 5 2.47 3.85 8.44
N LYS A 6 2.90 4.39 9.59
CA LYS A 6 3.45 3.59 10.70
C LYS A 6 2.43 2.61 11.28
N ASP A 7 1.14 2.94 11.20
CA ASP A 7 0.05 2.12 11.75
C ASP A 7 -0.31 0.96 10.80
N LEU A 8 0.14 1.01 9.54
CA LEU A 8 -0.13 -0.01 8.52
C LEU A 8 0.75 -1.27 8.65
N LYS A 9 1.67 -1.31 9.63
CA LYS A 9 2.59 -2.44 9.86
C LYS A 9 3.29 -2.86 8.55
N LEU A 10 3.84 -1.88 7.84
CA LEU A 10 4.65 -2.09 6.65
C LEU A 10 6.01 -2.70 7.05
N ARG A 11 6.76 -3.22 6.07
CA ARG A 11 8.15 -3.60 6.31
C ARG A 11 8.94 -2.37 6.80
N PRO A 12 9.80 -2.49 7.83
CA PRO A 12 10.55 -1.36 8.36
C PRO A 12 11.38 -0.62 7.31
N SER A 13 11.99 -1.34 6.36
CA SER A 13 12.76 -0.73 5.27
C SER A 13 11.91 0.11 4.33
N LEU A 14 10.69 -0.34 4.01
CA LEU A 14 9.76 0.42 3.18
C LEU A 14 9.23 1.65 3.93
N LEU A 15 8.90 1.52 5.22
CA LEU A 15 8.45 2.67 6.01
C LEU A 15 9.54 3.75 6.11
N ALA A 16 10.80 3.34 6.29
CA ALA A 16 11.93 4.26 6.29
C ALA A 16 12.08 4.99 4.95
N GLU A 17 11.99 4.28 3.82
CA GLU A 17 12.04 4.87 2.48
C GLU A 17 10.89 5.86 2.26
N LEU A 18 9.66 5.49 2.63
CA LEU A 18 8.48 6.35 2.49
C LEU A 18 8.64 7.65 3.30
N ASN A 19 9.13 7.55 4.54
CA ASN A 19 9.40 8.72 5.38
C ASN A 19 10.52 9.60 4.79
N GLN A 20 11.57 9.00 4.20
CA GLN A 20 12.64 9.75 3.53
C GLN A 20 12.15 10.50 2.28
N LEU A 21 11.18 9.93 1.58
CA LEU A 21 10.50 10.57 0.44
C LEU A 21 9.47 11.62 0.87
N GLY A 22 9.21 11.77 2.18
CA GLY A 22 8.27 12.75 2.74
C GLY A 22 6.82 12.27 2.82
N TYR A 23 6.56 10.97 2.65
CA TYR A 23 5.24 10.39 2.83
C TYR A 23 5.07 9.92 4.28
N GLU A 24 4.11 10.49 5.01
CA GLU A 24 3.82 10.10 6.39
C GLU A 24 2.43 9.45 6.53
N THR A 25 1.54 9.76 5.60
CA THR A 25 0.13 9.37 5.62
C THR A 25 -0.28 8.73 4.30
N ALA A 26 -1.37 7.94 4.32
CA ALA A 26 -1.93 7.38 3.10
C ALA A 26 -2.43 8.50 2.16
N GLU A 27 -2.90 9.61 2.72
CA GLU A 27 -3.41 10.77 2.00
C GLU A 27 -2.34 11.45 1.15
N ASP A 28 -1.09 11.52 1.63
CA ASP A 28 0.05 12.06 0.87
C ASP A 28 0.30 11.29 -0.43
N MET A 29 -0.12 10.01 -0.48
CA MET A 29 0.10 9.10 -1.60
C MET A 29 -1.07 9.05 -2.58
N ILE A 30 -2.24 9.61 -2.22
CA ILE A 30 -3.43 9.69 -3.09
C ILE A 30 -3.14 10.35 -4.46
N PRO A 31 -2.41 11.49 -4.55
CA PRO A 31 -2.14 12.13 -5.84
C PRO A 31 -1.14 11.34 -6.71
N ILE A 32 -0.40 10.40 -6.13
CA ILE A 32 0.67 9.68 -6.82
C ILE A 32 0.08 8.50 -7.62
N SER A 33 0.57 8.32 -8.85
CA SER A 33 0.13 7.20 -9.69
C SER A 33 0.59 5.86 -9.10
N THR A 34 -0.21 4.80 -9.31
CA THR A 34 0.17 3.45 -8.87
C THR A 34 1.52 3.01 -9.45
N ALA A 35 1.83 3.40 -10.69
CA ALA A 35 3.09 3.05 -11.34
C ALA A 35 4.30 3.68 -10.65
N GLU A 36 4.19 4.92 -10.17
CA GLU A 36 5.25 5.59 -9.41
C GLU A 36 5.41 4.98 -8.02
N LEU A 37 4.30 4.70 -7.33
CA LEU A 37 4.36 4.06 -6.01
C LEU A 37 5.02 2.68 -6.07
N LEU A 38 4.74 1.89 -7.11
CA LEU A 38 5.35 0.57 -7.31
C LEU A 38 6.84 0.62 -7.67
N ARG A 39 7.39 1.79 -8.02
CA ARG A 39 8.83 1.98 -8.25
C ARG A 39 9.60 2.32 -6.98
N ILE A 40 8.93 2.63 -5.88
CA ILE A 40 9.57 2.93 -4.60
C ILE A 40 10.36 1.70 -4.13
N PRO A 41 11.66 1.84 -3.80
CA PRO A 41 12.46 0.74 -3.28
C PRO A 41 11.79 0.04 -2.11
N GLY A 42 11.77 -1.30 -2.15
CA GLY A 42 11.10 -2.08 -1.13
C GLY A 42 9.57 -2.08 -1.23
N MET A 43 8.93 -1.47 -2.23
CA MET A 43 7.48 -1.58 -2.45
C MET A 43 7.11 -2.97 -2.98
N GLY A 44 6.56 -3.81 -2.11
CA GLY A 44 6.07 -5.14 -2.46
C GLY A 44 4.56 -5.14 -2.69
N GLY A 45 4.04 -6.10 -3.46
CA GLY A 45 2.60 -6.18 -3.74
C GLY A 45 1.72 -6.33 -2.49
N HIS A 46 2.23 -6.94 -1.41
CA HIS A 46 1.50 -7.02 -0.13
C HIS A 46 1.42 -5.64 0.55
N ASP A 47 2.54 -4.92 0.62
CA ASP A 47 2.59 -3.59 1.22
C ASP A 47 1.76 -2.59 0.42
N TRP A 48 1.85 -2.66 -0.92
CA TRP A 48 1.00 -1.89 -1.83
C TRP A 48 -0.49 -2.08 -1.51
N ARG A 49 -0.94 -3.32 -1.29
CA ARG A 49 -2.34 -3.59 -0.94
C ARG A 49 -2.77 -2.96 0.38
N LYS A 50 -1.90 -2.92 1.38
CA LYS A 50 -2.18 -2.26 2.66
C LYS A 50 -2.34 -0.75 2.47
N ILE A 51 -1.39 -0.12 1.77
CA ILE A 51 -1.40 1.33 1.50
C ILE A 51 -2.61 1.70 0.64
N ALA A 52 -2.89 0.94 -0.42
CA ALA A 52 -4.04 1.20 -1.29
C ALA A 52 -5.38 1.08 -0.55
N ARG A 53 -5.52 0.10 0.34
CA ARG A 53 -6.70 0.00 1.21
C ARG A 53 -6.82 1.22 2.14
N ALA A 54 -5.71 1.70 2.70
CA ALA A 54 -5.67 2.90 3.53
C ALA A 54 -6.03 4.18 2.74
N MET A 55 -5.65 4.25 1.46
CA MET A 55 -6.06 5.31 0.54
C MET A 55 -7.53 5.22 0.10
N GLY A 56 -8.26 4.18 0.50
CA GLY A 56 -9.60 3.90 -0.02
C GLY A 56 -9.62 3.46 -1.49
N ARG A 57 -8.45 3.09 -2.07
CA ARG A 57 -8.40 2.44 -3.38
C ARG A 57 -8.85 1.00 -3.19
N ASP A 58 -10.05 0.68 -3.68
CA ASP A 58 -10.52 -0.69 -3.70
C ASP A 58 -9.70 -1.50 -4.70
N LEU A 59 -8.62 -2.11 -4.20
CA LEU A 59 -7.92 -3.15 -4.91
C LEU A 59 -8.72 -4.43 -4.74
N MET A 60 -9.87 -4.51 -5.42
CA MET A 60 -10.56 -5.77 -5.64
C MET A 60 -9.56 -6.74 -6.25
N THR A 61 -8.94 -7.55 -5.39
CA THR A 61 -8.41 -8.81 -5.84
C THR A 61 -9.64 -9.58 -6.26
N ASN A 62 -9.93 -9.61 -7.55
CA ASN A 62 -10.84 -10.57 -8.14
C ASN A 62 -10.21 -11.97 -8.05
N ARG A 63 -9.78 -12.37 -6.83
CA ARG A 63 -9.57 -13.75 -6.48
C ARG A 63 -10.96 -14.33 -6.42
N LYS A 64 -11.36 -15.00 -7.50
CA LYS A 64 -12.42 -16.00 -7.40
C LYS A 64 -12.10 -16.86 -6.17
N PRO A 65 -13.05 -17.08 -5.25
CA PRO A 65 -12.86 -18.08 -4.19
C PRO A 65 -12.40 -19.37 -4.87
N LYS A 66 -11.40 -20.02 -4.28
CA LYS A 66 -10.92 -21.32 -4.76
C LYS A 66 -12.16 -22.22 -4.79
N SER A 67 -12.58 -22.64 -5.99
CA SER A 67 -13.68 -23.59 -6.15
C SER A 67 -13.31 -24.78 -5.28
N GLU A 68 -14.10 -25.00 -4.22
CA GLU A 68 -14.05 -26.20 -3.42
C GLU A 68 -14.55 -27.31 -4.34
N ASN A 69 -13.61 -28.02 -4.97
CA ASN A 69 -13.88 -29.25 -5.70
C ASN A 69 -13.36 -30.39 -4.84
N GLY A 70 -14.27 -31.28 -4.42
CA GLY A 70 -13.95 -32.59 -3.85
C GLY A 70 -14.60 -32.82 -2.50
#